data_AF-A0A9E3NTA8-F1
#
_entry.id   AF-A0A9E3NTA8-F1
#
_cell.length_a   1.000
_cell.length_b   1.000
_cell.length_c   1.000
_cell.angle_alpha   90.00
_cell.angle_beta   90.00
_cell.angle_gamma   90.00
#
_symmetry.space_group_name_H-M   'P 1'
#
loop_
_entity.id
_entity.type
_entity.pdbx_description
1 polymer ?
#
loop_
_entity_poly.entity_id
_entity_poly.type
_entity_poly.pdbx_seq_one_letter_code
_entity_poly.pdbx_strand_id
1 'polypeptide(L)'
;MTRRLSAAIVFGCVASLAVACSAPADGPSEGKYTVRFPSTAAAVATDTVQLYFYAVPTKLADRNNFCQSLLQARKRGDNSIRPIGQNPPVNLCEMFKGVKPVVVGYGEKAVLGIGRRGADDFLVGCVIQTYGAGDAPLDLDLALVDVGLPVPTTDCTSVSQACEARCTRQ
;
A
#
# COMPACT_ATOMS: atom_id res chain seq x y z
N MET A 1 -45.96 14.12 -69.96
CA MET A 1 -44.90 14.93 -70.62
C MET A 1 -43.84 15.25 -69.58
N THR A 2 -42.62 14.80 -69.87
CA THR A 2 -41.32 15.43 -69.55
C THR A 2 -40.83 15.62 -68.11
N ARG A 3 -39.95 14.69 -67.73
CA ARG A 3 -38.76 14.72 -66.84
C ARG A 3 -38.31 16.08 -66.27
N ARG A 4 -37.75 16.04 -65.05
CA ARG A 4 -36.32 16.39 -64.79
C ARG A 4 -35.82 15.84 -63.44
N LEU A 5 -34.75 15.04 -63.52
CA LEU A 5 -33.85 14.70 -62.42
C LEU A 5 -33.07 15.94 -61.97
N SER A 6 -32.72 16.02 -60.69
CA SER A 6 -31.44 16.61 -60.26
C SER A 6 -31.00 15.95 -58.95
N ALA A 7 -29.92 15.20 -59.06
CA ALA A 7 -29.17 14.64 -57.95
C ALA A 7 -28.27 15.74 -57.35
N ALA A 8 -28.11 15.74 -56.03
CA ALA A 8 -26.99 16.38 -55.36
C ALA A 8 -26.45 15.43 -54.29
N ILE A 9 -25.19 15.05 -54.50
CA ILE A 9 -24.45 14.00 -53.81
C ILE A 9 -24.00 14.50 -52.44
N VAL A 10 -24.16 13.61 -51.47
CA VAL A 10 -23.74 13.71 -50.07
C VAL A 10 -22.22 13.80 -49.98
N PHE A 11 -21.69 14.89 -49.42
CA PHE A 11 -20.34 14.95 -48.86
C PHE A 11 -20.32 15.93 -47.68
N GLY A 12 -20.46 15.38 -46.47
CA GLY A 12 -20.32 16.12 -45.22
C GLY A 12 -19.53 15.27 -44.24
N CYS A 13 -18.20 15.31 -44.35
CA CYS A 13 -17.31 14.79 -43.31
C CYS A 13 -17.47 15.67 -42.07
N VAL A 14 -18.31 15.23 -41.12
CA VAL A 14 -18.29 15.76 -39.76
C VAL A 14 -17.03 15.20 -39.09
N ALA A 15 -16.01 16.04 -39.02
CA ALA A 15 -14.78 15.76 -38.27
C ALA A 15 -15.11 15.68 -36.77
N SER A 16 -15.28 14.46 -36.28
CA SER A 16 -15.36 14.14 -34.85
C SER A 16 -14.01 14.47 -34.20
N LEU A 17 -13.87 15.66 -33.64
CA LEU A 17 -12.81 15.98 -32.67
C LEU A 17 -13.11 15.24 -31.36
N ALA A 18 -12.84 13.93 -31.36
CA ALA A 18 -12.66 13.20 -30.12
C ALA A 18 -11.34 13.67 -29.50
N VAL A 19 -11.41 14.63 -28.59
CA VAL A 19 -10.34 14.85 -27.62
C VAL A 19 -10.32 13.60 -26.74
N ALA A 20 -9.61 12.57 -27.19
CA ALA A 20 -9.21 11.47 -26.35
C ALA A 20 -8.20 12.03 -25.35
N CYS A 21 -8.68 12.50 -24.20
CA CYS A 21 -7.88 12.59 -22.98
C CYS A 21 -7.49 11.17 -22.59
N SER A 22 -6.49 10.62 -23.28
CA SER A 22 -5.78 9.43 -22.84
C SER A 22 -4.97 9.83 -21.62
N ALA A 23 -5.61 9.89 -20.45
CA ALA A 23 -4.87 9.71 -19.22
C ALA A 23 -4.10 8.38 -19.39
N PRO A 24 -2.77 8.35 -19.22
CA PRO A 24 -2.05 7.09 -19.28
C PRO A 24 -2.73 6.15 -18.27
N ALA A 25 -3.11 4.96 -18.74
CA ALA A 25 -3.60 3.93 -17.85
C ALA A 25 -2.45 3.63 -16.89
N ASP A 26 -2.57 4.13 -15.66
CA ASP A 26 -1.62 3.90 -14.58
C ASP A 26 -1.51 2.39 -14.36
N GLY A 27 -0.47 1.79 -14.95
CA GLY A 27 -0.15 0.39 -14.70
C GLY A 27 0.15 0.17 -13.22
N PRO A 28 -0.11 -1.02 -12.66
CA PRO A 28 0.29 -1.29 -11.30
C PRO A 28 1.82 -1.22 -11.17
N SER A 29 2.30 -0.55 -10.12
CA SER A 29 3.69 -0.69 -9.71
C SER A 29 3.85 -2.07 -9.10
N GLU A 30 4.70 -2.89 -9.70
CA GLU A 30 5.21 -4.11 -9.06
C GLU A 30 6.47 -3.71 -8.30
N GLY A 31 6.49 -3.94 -6.98
CA GLY A 31 7.63 -3.59 -6.15
C GLY A 31 7.79 -4.52 -4.96
N LYS A 32 9.04 -4.72 -4.55
CA LYS A 32 9.39 -5.29 -3.25
C LYS A 32 9.29 -4.20 -2.18
N TYR A 33 8.84 -4.54 -0.98
CA TYR A 33 8.81 -3.61 0.15
C TYR A 33 9.75 -4.09 1.26
N THR A 34 10.37 -3.12 1.93
CA THR A 34 11.22 -3.33 3.09
C THR A 34 10.49 -2.78 4.31
N VAL A 35 10.03 -3.67 5.18
CA VAL A 35 9.48 -3.29 6.48
C VAL A 35 10.60 -3.33 7.51
N ARG A 36 10.80 -2.23 8.22
CA ARG A 36 11.75 -2.14 9.31
C ARG A 36 11.03 -2.33 10.63
N PHE A 37 11.49 -3.32 11.39
CA PHE A 37 10.97 -3.62 12.72
C PHE A 37 11.81 -2.89 13.79
N PRO A 38 11.23 -2.55 14.95
CA PRO A 38 11.95 -1.83 15.99
C PRO A 38 13.01 -2.70 16.69
N SER A 39 12.92 -4.03 16.57
CA SER A 39 13.94 -4.99 17.03
C SER A 39 13.73 -6.35 16.39
N THR A 40 14.73 -7.24 16.47
CA THR A 40 14.59 -8.65 16.09
C THR A 40 13.49 -9.35 16.87
N ALA A 41 13.38 -9.10 18.18
CA ALA A 41 12.35 -9.69 19.03
C ALA A 41 10.94 -9.30 18.59
N ALA A 42 10.72 -8.01 18.29
CA ALA A 42 9.45 -7.55 17.75
C ALA A 42 9.16 -8.14 16.35
N ALA A 43 10.17 -8.26 15.50
CA ALA A 43 10.01 -8.89 14.18
C ALA A 43 9.56 -10.35 14.31
N VAL A 44 10.26 -11.14 15.13
CA VAL A 44 10.00 -12.57 15.33
C VAL A 44 8.66 -12.83 16.01
N ALA A 45 8.22 -11.92 16.90
CA ALA A 45 6.92 -11.97 17.55
C ALA A 45 5.76 -11.50 16.65
N THR A 46 6.03 -11.00 15.44
CA THR A 46 5.00 -10.58 14.48
C THR A 46 4.63 -11.73 13.57
N ASP A 47 3.35 -12.11 13.55
CA ASP A 47 2.86 -13.22 12.72
C ASP A 47 2.67 -12.79 11.28
N THR A 48 2.01 -11.64 11.08
CA THR A 48 1.70 -11.11 9.76
C THR A 48 1.87 -9.60 9.67
N VAL A 49 2.21 -9.10 8.49
CA VAL A 49 2.14 -7.68 8.15
C VAL A 49 1.09 -7.49 7.06
N GLN A 50 0.22 -6.50 7.24
CA GLN A 50 -0.77 -6.09 6.26
C GLN A 50 -0.61 -4.61 5.92
N LEU A 51 -0.64 -4.29 4.63
CA LEU A 51 -0.53 -2.91 4.14
C LEU A 51 -1.89 -2.41 3.65
N TYR A 52 -2.21 -1.18 4.03
CA TYR A 52 -3.40 -0.45 3.61
C TYR A 52 -2.98 0.84 2.90
N PHE A 53 -3.56 1.11 1.75
CA PHE A 53 -3.23 2.26 0.91
C PHE A 53 -4.32 3.31 1.02
N TYR A 54 -3.95 4.58 1.12
CA TYR A 54 -4.87 5.71 1.25
C TYR A 54 -4.50 6.81 0.25
N ALA A 55 -5.53 7.51 -0.23
CA ALA A 55 -5.33 8.73 -1.00
C ALA A 55 -4.78 9.83 -0.08
N VAL A 56 -3.72 10.51 -0.53
CA VAL A 56 -3.10 11.61 0.23
C VAL A 56 -3.94 12.89 0.06
N PRO A 57 -4.25 13.62 1.15
CA PRO A 57 -4.91 14.91 1.05
C PRO A 57 -4.10 15.91 0.20
N THR A 58 -4.80 16.68 -0.63
CA THR A 58 -4.17 17.71 -1.48
C THR A 58 -3.80 18.98 -0.72
N LYS A 59 -4.46 19.23 0.42
CA LYS A 59 -4.16 20.38 1.28
C LYS A 59 -2.93 20.08 2.13
N LEU A 60 -1.91 20.95 2.04
CA LEU A 60 -0.63 20.77 2.73
C LEU A 60 -0.77 20.62 4.27
N ALA A 61 -1.67 21.38 4.89
CA ALA A 61 -1.93 21.31 6.33
C ALA A 61 -2.42 19.91 6.76
N ASP A 62 -3.31 19.30 5.98
CA ASP A 62 -3.85 17.96 6.26
C ASP A 62 -2.81 16.88 5.95
N ARG A 63 -2.05 17.06 4.86
CA ARG A 63 -0.99 16.16 4.41
C ARG A 63 0.07 15.92 5.48
N ASN A 64 0.57 16.99 6.12
CA ASN A 64 1.66 16.89 7.10
C ASN A 64 1.31 16.01 8.31
N ASN A 65 0.02 15.93 8.64
CA ASN A 65 -0.47 15.17 9.78
C ASN A 65 -1.16 13.86 9.37
N PHE A 66 -1.28 13.58 8.06
CA PHE A 66 -2.16 12.52 7.58
C PHE A 66 -1.77 11.14 8.11
N CYS A 67 -0.47 10.82 8.14
CA CYS A 67 0.00 9.57 8.73
C CYS A 67 -0.30 9.47 10.22
N GLN A 68 -0.12 10.56 10.98
CA GLN A 68 -0.48 10.58 12.40
C GLN A 68 -1.99 10.38 12.60
N SER A 69 -2.82 10.99 11.75
CA SER A 69 -4.28 10.77 11.76
C SER A 69 -4.64 9.32 11.48
N LEU A 70 -3.99 8.66 10.51
CA LEU A 70 -4.22 7.23 10.22
C LEU A 70 -3.84 6.33 11.41
N LEU A 71 -2.69 6.59 12.04
CA LEU A 71 -2.24 5.86 13.22
C LEU A 71 -3.25 6.03 14.38
N GLN A 72 -3.71 7.25 14.64
CA GLN A 72 -4.68 7.52 15.69
C GLN A 72 -6.05 6.91 15.39
N ALA A 73 -6.52 7.00 14.15
CA ALA A 73 -7.77 6.39 13.72
C ALA A 73 -7.73 4.88 13.95
N ARG A 74 -6.66 4.21 13.54
CA ARG A 74 -6.48 2.77 13.77
C ARG A 74 -6.49 2.42 15.25
N LYS A 75 -5.74 3.15 16.08
CA LYS A 75 -5.71 2.95 17.54
C LYS A 75 -7.08 3.11 18.20
N ARG A 76 -7.91 4.02 17.70
CA ARG A 76 -9.27 4.27 18.20
C ARG A 76 -10.33 3.34 17.61
N GLY A 77 -9.97 2.49 16.65
CA GLY A 77 -10.93 1.73 15.85
C GLY A 77 -11.84 2.61 14.99
N ASP A 78 -11.42 3.85 14.70
CA ASP A 78 -12.15 4.77 13.84
C ASP A 78 -11.92 4.39 12.36
N ASN A 79 -13.03 4.14 11.66
CA ASN A 79 -13.04 3.75 10.25
C ASN A 79 -13.53 4.90 9.33
N SER A 80 -13.50 6.14 9.82
CA SER A 80 -13.85 7.33 9.05
C SER A 80 -12.93 7.55 7.85
N ILE A 81 -11.64 7.25 7.99
CA ILE A 81 -10.65 7.28 6.90
C ILE A 81 -10.57 5.89 6.27
N ARG A 82 -11.03 5.75 5.03
CA ARG A 82 -11.09 4.45 4.34
C ARG A 82 -9.90 4.23 3.40
N PRO A 83 -9.31 3.03 3.40
CA PRO A 83 -8.28 2.69 2.44
C PRO A 83 -8.87 2.63 1.03
N ILE A 84 -8.08 3.06 0.04
CA ILE A 84 -8.38 2.88 -1.38
C ILE A 84 -7.96 1.50 -1.90
N GLY A 85 -7.17 0.77 -1.12
CA GLY A 85 -6.73 -0.59 -1.42
C GLY A 85 -6.01 -1.20 -0.23
N GLN A 86 -5.79 -2.52 -0.28
CA GLN A 86 -5.01 -3.23 0.73
C GLN A 86 -4.37 -4.46 0.11
N ASN A 87 -3.26 -4.89 0.70
CA ASN A 87 -2.69 -6.20 0.40
C ASN A 87 -3.24 -7.28 1.31
N PRO A 88 -3.21 -8.55 0.86
CA PRO A 88 -3.40 -9.68 1.77
C PRO A 88 -2.30 -9.68 2.85
N PRO A 89 -2.60 -10.13 4.08
CA PRO A 89 -1.58 -10.32 5.11
C PRO A 89 -0.45 -11.23 4.61
N VAL A 90 0.78 -10.86 4.91
CA VAL A 90 1.99 -11.61 4.55
C VAL A 90 2.68 -12.02 5.82
N ASN A 91 3.03 -13.30 5.96
CA ASN A 91 3.77 -13.74 7.15
C ASN A 91 5.25 -13.30 7.08
N LEU A 92 5.89 -13.22 8.24
CA LEU A 92 7.27 -12.73 8.37
C LEU A 92 8.25 -13.44 7.42
N CYS A 93 8.11 -14.75 7.24
CA CYS A 93 9.03 -15.56 6.44
C CYS A 93 8.79 -15.46 4.93
N GLU A 94 7.54 -15.28 4.51
CA GLU A 94 7.19 -14.91 3.14
C GLU A 94 7.73 -13.52 2.79
N MET A 95 7.61 -12.58 3.72
CA MET A 95 8.12 -11.23 3.56
C MET A 95 9.65 -11.22 3.45
N PHE A 96 10.34 -11.97 4.31
CA PHE A 96 11.80 -12.14 4.24
C PHE A 96 12.27 -12.72 2.91
N LYS A 97 11.51 -13.66 2.33
CA LYS A 97 11.81 -14.26 1.02
C LYS A 97 11.42 -13.35 -0.15
N GLY A 98 10.78 -12.19 0.09
CA GLY A 98 10.34 -11.25 -0.94
C GLY A 98 9.26 -11.80 -1.86
N VAL A 99 8.41 -12.71 -1.37
CA VAL A 99 7.56 -13.58 -2.19
C VAL A 99 6.28 -12.91 -2.72
N LYS A 100 5.90 -11.73 -2.23
CA LYS A 100 4.62 -11.12 -2.62
C LYS A 100 4.80 -9.71 -3.20
N PRO A 101 4.56 -9.54 -4.52
CA PRO A 101 4.50 -8.21 -5.10
C PRO A 101 3.29 -7.47 -4.51
N VAL A 102 3.52 -6.21 -4.16
CA VAL A 102 2.44 -5.26 -3.86
C VAL A 102 1.93 -4.72 -5.17
N VAL A 103 0.61 -4.74 -5.36
CA VAL A 103 -0.02 -4.12 -6.52
C VAL A 103 -0.61 -2.80 -6.02
N VAL A 104 0.10 -1.71 -6.28
CA VAL A 104 -0.37 -0.35 -5.97
C VAL A 104 -0.38 0.48 -7.25
N GLY A 105 -1.49 1.17 -7.49
CA GLY A 105 -1.58 2.09 -8.62
C GLY A 105 -0.58 3.25 -8.48
N TYR A 106 -0.14 3.80 -9.59
CA TYR A 106 0.81 4.90 -9.61
C TYR A 106 0.34 6.15 -8.84
N GLY A 107 1.32 7.00 -8.60
CA GLY A 107 1.18 8.25 -7.89
C GLY A 107 1.39 8.09 -6.40
N GLU A 108 1.08 9.16 -5.69
CA GLU A 108 1.37 9.26 -4.28
C GLU A 108 0.28 8.61 -3.43
N LYS A 109 0.70 7.90 -2.38
CA LYS A 109 -0.16 7.16 -1.47
C LYS A 109 0.39 7.27 -0.06
N ALA A 110 -0.51 7.33 0.92
CA ALA A 110 -0.14 7.02 2.30
C ALA A 110 -0.32 5.52 2.52
N VAL A 111 0.67 4.87 3.13
CA VAL A 111 0.66 3.45 3.41
C VAL A 111 0.67 3.25 4.91
N LEU A 112 -0.37 2.64 5.45
CA LEU A 112 -0.46 2.19 6.82
C LEU A 112 -0.10 0.70 6.85
N GLY A 113 0.98 0.34 7.55
CA GLY A 113 1.33 -1.04 7.81
C GLY A 113 0.95 -1.46 9.22
N ILE A 114 0.31 -2.62 9.32
CA ILE A 114 -0.11 -3.24 10.56
C ILE A 114 0.61 -4.58 10.71
N GLY A 115 1.48 -4.68 11.70
CA GLY A 115 2.04 -5.96 12.16
C GLY A 115 1.13 -6.56 13.23
N ARG A 116 0.63 -7.78 13.02
CA ARG A 116 -0.23 -8.48 13.98
C ARG A 116 0.51 -9.56 14.74
N ARG A 117 0.12 -9.74 16.00
CA ARG A 117 0.44 -10.91 16.83
C ARG A 117 -0.87 -11.52 17.28
N GLY A 118 -1.17 -12.74 16.84
CA GLY A 118 -2.51 -13.32 16.94
C GLY A 118 -3.54 -12.45 16.21
N ALA A 119 -4.61 -12.06 16.93
CA ALA A 119 -5.66 -11.20 16.42
C ALA A 119 -5.39 -9.70 16.65
N ASP A 120 -4.36 -9.37 17.44
CA ASP A 120 -4.11 -8.01 17.91
C ASP A 120 -3.13 -7.26 17.03
N ASP A 121 -3.36 -5.95 16.88
CA ASP A 121 -2.37 -5.05 16.32
C ASP A 121 -1.21 -4.95 17.32
N PHE A 122 -0.03 -5.37 16.90
CA PHE A 122 1.19 -5.36 17.71
C PHE A 122 2.11 -4.21 17.29
N LEU A 123 2.25 -4.04 15.99
CA LEU A 123 3.08 -3.01 15.38
C LEU A 123 2.27 -2.18 14.39
N VAL A 124 2.62 -0.90 14.29
CA VAL A 124 1.97 0.05 13.39
C VAL A 124 3.02 1.02 12.84
N GLY A 125 2.88 1.39 11.57
CA GLY A 125 3.69 2.42 10.93
C GLY A 125 2.94 3.06 9.79
N CYS A 126 3.30 4.30 9.46
CA CYS A 126 2.75 4.98 8.29
C CYS A 126 3.81 5.79 7.57
N VAL A 127 3.79 5.74 6.24
CA VAL A 127 4.65 6.55 5.37
C VAL A 127 3.84 7.08 4.18
N ILE A 128 4.22 8.25 3.67
CA ILE A 128 3.72 8.77 2.39
C ILE A 128 4.80 8.54 1.34
N GLN A 129 4.46 7.83 0.28
CA GLN A 129 5.40 7.48 -0.78
C GLN A 129 4.77 7.65 -2.16
N THR A 130 5.61 8.00 -3.15
CA THR A 130 5.24 8.05 -4.55
C THR A 130 5.59 6.73 -5.24
N TYR A 131 4.60 6.10 -5.87
CA TYR A 131 4.76 4.90 -6.68
C TYR A 131 4.80 5.26 -8.16
N GLY A 132 5.75 4.68 -8.89
CA GLY A 132 5.92 4.88 -10.32
C GLY A 132 6.31 3.58 -11.01
N ALA A 133 6.74 3.70 -12.27
CA ALA A 133 7.22 2.57 -13.04
C ALA A 133 8.53 2.01 -12.45
N GLY A 134 8.61 0.68 -12.32
CA GLY A 134 9.77 -0.04 -11.78
C GLY A 134 9.63 -0.41 -10.30
N ASP A 135 10.68 -1.06 -9.77
CA ASP A 135 10.77 -1.45 -8.36
C ASP A 135 10.97 -0.21 -7.47
N ALA A 136 9.91 0.25 -6.82
CA ALA A 136 10.00 1.26 -5.77
C ALA A 136 10.03 0.56 -4.39
N PRO A 137 11.18 0.52 -3.69
CA PRO A 137 11.23 -0.05 -2.36
C PRO A 137 10.39 0.81 -1.41
N LEU A 138 9.31 0.25 -0.88
CA LEU A 138 8.59 0.85 0.24
C LEU A 138 9.43 0.67 1.50
N ASP A 139 9.88 1.78 2.07
CA ASP A 139 10.60 1.83 3.34
C ASP A 139 9.61 2.22 4.44
N LEU A 140 9.15 1.22 5.21
CA LEU A 140 8.14 1.41 6.23
C LEU A 140 8.69 1.03 7.60
N ASP A 141 8.88 2.04 8.45
CA ASP A 141 9.23 1.85 9.85
C ASP A 141 7.99 1.51 10.67
N LEU A 142 8.02 0.36 11.34
CA LEU A 142 7.00 -0.03 12.30
C LEU A 142 7.46 0.27 13.73
N ALA A 143 6.51 0.64 14.58
CA ALA A 143 6.69 0.81 16.01
C ALA A 143 5.60 0.06 16.76
N LEU A 144 5.79 -0.16 18.07
CA LEU A 144 4.73 -0.74 18.92
C LEU A 144 3.48 0.14 18.88
N VAL A 145 2.31 -0.50 18.81
CA VAL A 145 1.04 0.23 18.84
C VAL A 145 0.87 0.99 20.16
N ASP A 146 1.43 0.46 21.25
CA ASP A 146 1.49 1.09 22.56
C ASP A 146 2.89 0.89 23.17
N VAL A 147 3.43 1.93 23.80
CA VAL A 147 4.74 1.90 24.46
C VAL A 147 4.78 0.96 25.66
N GLY A 148 3.63 0.63 26.25
CA GLY A 148 3.51 -0.33 27.35
C GLY A 148 3.35 -1.78 26.89
N LEU A 149 3.25 -2.05 25.59
CA LEU A 149 3.01 -3.39 25.09
C LEU A 149 4.27 -4.25 25.21
N PRO A 150 4.24 -5.38 25.96
CA PRO A 150 5.43 -6.19 26.16
C PRO A 150 5.84 -6.88 24.86
N VAL A 151 7.12 -6.70 24.50
CA VAL A 151 7.77 -7.46 23.43
C VAL A 151 8.29 -8.76 24.03
N PRO A 152 7.87 -9.93 23.52
CA PRO A 152 8.36 -11.22 24.00
C PRO A 152 9.87 -11.34 23.80
N THR A 153 10.53 -12.03 24.72
CA THR A 153 11.94 -12.37 24.60
C THR A 153 12.16 -13.41 23.51
N THR A 154 13.33 -13.42 22.88
CA THR A 154 13.69 -14.45 21.91
C THR A 154 15.19 -14.73 21.99
N ASP A 155 15.56 -15.98 21.72
CA ASP A 155 16.95 -16.40 21.50
C ASP A 155 17.39 -16.20 20.03
N CYS A 156 16.46 -15.83 19.15
CA CYS A 156 16.76 -15.53 17.75
C CYS A 156 17.62 -14.28 17.60
N THR A 157 18.77 -14.41 16.96
CA THR A 157 19.64 -13.27 16.63
C THR A 157 19.22 -12.55 15.35
N SER A 158 18.39 -13.20 14.52
CA SER A 158 17.89 -12.67 13.26
C SER A 158 16.54 -13.30 12.87
N VAL A 159 15.82 -12.64 11.96
CA VAL A 159 14.57 -13.16 11.38
C VAL A 159 14.82 -14.43 10.56
N SER A 160 15.96 -14.54 9.88
CA SER A 160 16.30 -15.74 9.10
C SER A 160 16.41 -16.98 9.99
N GLN A 161 17.05 -16.88 11.15
CA GLN A 161 17.09 -18.00 12.12
C GLN A 161 15.68 -18.43 12.55
N ALA A 162 14.79 -17.47 12.80
CA ALA A 162 13.40 -17.76 13.18
C ALA A 162 12.62 -18.43 12.04
N CYS A 163 12.92 -18.09 10.79
CA CYS A 163 12.30 -18.68 9.60
C CYS A 163 12.87 -20.04 9.20
N GLU A 164 14.10 -20.34 9.61
CA GLU A 164 14.77 -21.63 9.42
C GLU A 164 14.58 -22.58 10.62
N ALA A 165 13.75 -22.19 11.60
CA ALA A 165 13.53 -22.95 12.84
C ALA A 165 14.82 -23.25 13.63
N ARG A 166 15.80 -22.33 13.60
CA ARG A 166 17.09 -22.44 14.30
C ARG A 166 17.10 -21.81 15.69
N CYS A 167 15.96 -21.28 16.13
CA CYS A 167 15.75 -20.62 17.42
C CYS A 167 14.26 -20.68 17.79
N THR A 168 13.93 -20.33 19.03
CA THR A 168 12.56 -20.40 19.58
C THR A 168 11.90 -19.02 19.63
N ARG A 169 10.66 -18.96 19.13
CA ARG A 169 9.78 -17.79 19.31
C ARG A 169 9.05 -17.98 20.64
N GLN A 170 9.22 -17.08 21.61
CA GLN A 170 8.48 -17.11 22.87
C GLN A 170 7.25 -16.21 22.80
#